data_AF-A0A0B6S1S1-F1
#
_entry.id   AF-A0A0B6S1S1-F1
#
_cell.length_a   1.000
_cell.length_b   1.000
_cell.length_c   1.000
_cell.angle_alpha   90.00
_cell.angle_beta   90.00
_cell.angle_gamma   90.00
#
_symmetry.space_group_name_H-M   'P 1'
#
loop_
_entity.id
_entity.type
_entity.pdbx_description
1 polymer ?
#
loop_
_entity_poly.entity_id
_entity_poly.type
_entity_poly.pdbx_seq_one_letter_code
_entity_poly.pdbx_strand_id
1 'polypeptide(L)'
;MSADARLARDRRAIALNRASDRRRKQNDALRAQLVTQRAALAQRESELVAAREQVERDLAAVQSINDQIDAMMTGAAPFVLDDFNACRIVLGIATERLYASEEQVEVARQAVDDAASAITETNRTIARNLGSVDACQQRIAVMRRGYQRAEDDAADDEAEDGVLARRARDKAAA
;
A
#
# COMPACT_ATOMS: atom_id res chain seq x y z
N MET A 1 -10.16 28.18 -37.79
CA MET A 1 -9.12 27.63 -36.89
C MET A 1 -8.14 26.75 -37.68
N SER A 2 -6.81 26.87 -37.50
CA SER A 2 -5.82 26.10 -38.30
C SER A 2 -5.82 24.60 -37.97
N ALA A 3 -5.60 23.75 -38.98
CA ALA A 3 -5.52 22.28 -38.86
C ALA A 3 -4.46 21.83 -37.84
N ASP A 4 -3.34 22.55 -37.75
CA ASP A 4 -2.26 22.28 -36.79
C ASP A 4 -2.72 22.45 -35.33
N ALA A 5 -3.61 23.42 -35.07
CA ALA A 5 -4.17 23.63 -33.75
C ALA A 5 -5.12 22.49 -33.34
N ARG A 6 -5.89 21.91 -34.28
CA ARG A 6 -6.71 20.70 -34.03
C ARG A 6 -5.84 19.49 -33.70
N LEU A 7 -4.81 19.24 -34.51
CA LEU A 7 -3.88 18.13 -34.31
C LEU A 7 -3.13 18.20 -32.97
N ALA A 8 -2.67 19.38 -32.56
CA ALA A 8 -2.01 19.58 -31.28
C ALA A 8 -2.94 19.30 -30.08
N ARG A 9 -4.23 19.68 -30.21
CA ARG A 9 -5.27 19.42 -29.21
C ARG A 9 -5.54 17.92 -29.04
N ASP A 10 -5.73 17.22 -30.15
CA ASP A 10 -5.98 15.76 -30.15
C ASP A 10 -4.81 14.99 -29.55
N ARG A 11 -3.58 15.36 -29.91
CA ARG A 11 -2.36 14.76 -29.32
C ARG A 11 -2.30 14.95 -27.81
N ARG A 12 -2.69 16.13 -27.30
CA ARG A 12 -2.69 16.40 -25.85
C ARG A 12 -3.75 15.57 -25.12
N ALA A 13 -4.96 15.47 -25.65
CA ALA A 13 -6.02 14.64 -25.07
C ALA A 13 -5.65 13.15 -25.08
N ILE A 14 -5.09 12.65 -26.19
CA ILE A 14 -4.59 11.27 -26.31
C ILE A 14 -3.47 11.00 -25.29
N ALA A 15 -2.53 11.93 -25.12
CA ALA A 15 -1.45 11.77 -24.15
C ALA A 15 -1.96 11.68 -22.70
N LEU A 16 -2.95 12.52 -22.33
CA LEU A 16 -3.58 12.47 -21.01
C LEU A 16 -4.38 11.17 -20.79
N ASN A 17 -5.09 10.67 -21.81
CA ASN A 17 -5.79 9.39 -21.73
C ASN A 17 -4.79 8.25 -21.51
N ARG A 18 -3.73 8.18 -22.32
CA ARG A 18 -2.67 7.16 -22.17
C ARG A 18 -2.01 7.21 -20.80
N ALA A 19 -1.75 8.41 -20.26
CA ALA A 19 -1.21 8.57 -18.92
C ALA A 19 -2.17 8.04 -17.84
N SER A 20 -3.47 8.30 -17.99
CA SER A 20 -4.52 7.83 -17.08
C SER A 20 -4.64 6.30 -17.13
N ASP A 21 -4.63 5.70 -18.31
CA ASP A 21 -4.73 4.25 -18.49
C ASP A 21 -3.51 3.51 -17.92
N ARG A 22 -2.31 4.06 -18.11
CA ARG A 22 -1.10 3.50 -17.48
C ARG A 22 -1.21 3.50 -15.96
N ARG A 23 -1.69 4.59 -15.36
CA ARG A 23 -1.89 4.68 -13.89
C ARG A 23 -2.98 3.74 -13.39
N ARG A 24 -4.06 3.54 -14.15
CA ARG A 24 -5.10 2.55 -13.83
C ARG A 24 -4.53 1.13 -13.81
N LYS A 25 -3.79 0.74 -14.85
CA LYS A 25 -3.10 -0.56 -14.89
C LYS A 25 -2.12 -0.73 -13.73
N GLN A 26 -1.38 0.32 -13.39
CA GLN A 26 -0.51 0.31 -12.22
C GLN A 26 -1.30 0.12 -10.92
N ASN A 27 -2.44 0.77 -10.75
CA ASN A 27 -3.30 0.57 -9.59
C ASN A 27 -3.85 -0.86 -9.50
N ASP A 28 -4.19 -1.49 -10.63
CA ASP A 28 -4.61 -2.89 -10.63
C ASP A 28 -3.47 -3.81 -10.18
N ALA A 29 -2.24 -3.55 -10.63
CA ALA A 29 -1.05 -4.26 -10.14
C ALA A 29 -0.80 -4.03 -8.64
N LEU A 30 -0.93 -2.79 -8.14
CA LEU A 30 -0.79 -2.48 -6.72
C LEU A 30 -1.89 -3.15 -5.87
N ARG A 31 -3.11 -3.28 -6.40
CA ARG A 31 -4.20 -4.01 -5.74
C ARG A 31 -3.93 -5.50 -5.65
N ALA A 32 -3.37 -6.11 -6.70
CA ALA A 32 -2.90 -7.49 -6.64
C ALA A 32 -1.77 -7.64 -5.60
N GLN A 33 -0.83 -6.69 -5.56
CA GLN A 33 0.24 -6.67 -4.57
C GLN A 33 -0.30 -6.57 -3.13
N LEU A 34 -1.36 -5.79 -2.88
CA LEU A 34 -2.00 -5.71 -1.57
C LEU A 34 -2.54 -7.05 -1.08
N VAL A 35 -3.06 -7.89 -1.98
CA VAL A 35 -3.54 -9.23 -1.61
C VAL A 35 -2.37 -10.06 -1.07
N THR A 36 -1.25 -10.07 -1.77
CA THR A 36 -0.03 -10.77 -1.34
C THR A 36 0.54 -10.20 -0.04
N GLN A 37 0.59 -8.87 0.09
CA GLN A 37 1.07 -8.22 1.32
C GLN A 37 0.19 -8.54 2.53
N ARG A 38 -1.13 -8.58 2.37
CA ARG A 38 -2.06 -8.94 3.46
C ARG A 38 -1.90 -10.40 3.87
N ALA A 39 -1.73 -11.31 2.91
CA ALA A 39 -1.43 -12.70 3.21
C ALA A 39 -0.09 -12.84 3.96
N ALA A 40 0.93 -12.09 3.54
CA ALA A 40 2.21 -12.05 4.24
C ALA A 40 2.08 -11.48 5.66
N LEU A 41 1.31 -10.41 5.86
CA LEU A 41 1.04 -9.85 7.20
C LEU A 41 0.39 -10.90 8.12
N ALA A 42 -0.66 -11.58 7.65
CA ALA A 42 -1.32 -12.62 8.43
C ALA A 42 -0.36 -13.77 8.82
N GLN A 43 0.55 -14.13 7.90
CA GLN A 43 1.61 -15.10 8.18
C GLN A 43 2.58 -14.58 9.26
N ARG A 44 3.02 -13.32 9.19
CA ARG A 44 3.89 -12.72 10.22
C ARG A 44 3.21 -12.60 11.58
N GLU A 45 1.91 -12.29 11.61
CA GLU A 45 1.13 -12.26 12.84
C GLU A 45 1.06 -13.66 13.48
N SER A 46 0.88 -14.70 12.67
CA SER A 46 0.94 -16.09 13.15
C SER A 46 2.33 -16.47 13.68
N GLU A 47 3.41 -16.03 13.02
CA GLU A 47 4.80 -16.24 13.48
C GLU A 47 5.05 -15.53 14.82
N LEU A 48 4.53 -14.32 15.01
CA LEU A 48 4.62 -13.59 16.26
C LEU A 48 3.87 -14.29 17.40
N VAL A 49 2.69 -14.84 17.14
CA VAL A 49 1.96 -15.64 18.13
C VAL A 49 2.78 -16.87 18.53
N ALA A 50 3.32 -17.61 17.55
CA ALA A 50 4.14 -18.78 17.81
C ALA A 50 5.42 -18.46 18.61
N ALA A 51 6.07 -17.31 18.31
CA ALA A 51 7.24 -16.85 19.05
C ALA A 51 6.89 -16.50 20.51
N ARG A 52 5.73 -15.87 20.76
CA ARG A 52 5.26 -15.60 22.13
C ARG A 52 4.97 -16.89 22.89
N GLU A 53 4.33 -17.86 22.26
CA GLU A 53 4.10 -19.18 22.87
C GLU A 53 5.42 -19.91 23.19
N GLN A 54 6.47 -19.68 22.39
CA GLN A 54 7.80 -20.23 22.67
C GLN A 54 8.41 -19.59 23.93
N VAL A 55 8.32 -18.27 24.08
CA VAL A 55 8.75 -17.57 25.30
C VAL A 55 8.05 -18.11 26.54
N GLU A 56 6.72 -18.29 26.49
CA GLU A 56 5.97 -18.84 27.63
C GLU A 56 6.44 -20.26 28.00
N ARG A 57 6.73 -21.09 27.00
CA ARG A 57 7.26 -22.46 27.22
C ARG A 57 8.66 -22.43 27.84
N ASP A 58 9.54 -21.57 27.35
CA ASP A 58 10.90 -21.46 27.88
C ASP A 58 10.92 -20.83 29.28
N LEU A 59 10.03 -19.86 29.57
CA LEU A 59 9.84 -19.28 30.89
C LEU A 59 9.34 -20.32 31.90
N ALA A 60 8.34 -21.12 31.52
CA ALA A 60 7.84 -22.21 32.37
C ALA A 60 8.93 -23.25 32.68
N ALA A 61 9.82 -23.53 31.72
CA ALA A 61 10.96 -24.41 31.95
C ALA A 61 11.95 -23.83 32.97
N VAL A 62 12.29 -22.55 32.85
CA VAL A 62 13.13 -21.84 33.83
C VAL A 62 12.51 -21.86 35.22
N GLN A 63 11.21 -21.57 35.33
CA GLN A 63 10.48 -21.60 36.60
C GLN A 63 10.50 -23.00 37.23
N SER A 64 10.22 -24.04 36.44
CA SER A 64 10.24 -25.41 36.94
C SER A 64 11.62 -25.83 37.48
N ILE A 65 12.72 -25.33 36.91
CA ILE A 65 14.08 -25.62 37.41
C ILE A 65 14.35 -24.86 38.70
N ASN A 66 13.94 -23.59 38.78
CA ASN A 66 14.05 -22.81 40.02
C ASN A 66 13.25 -23.45 41.15
N ASP A 67 12.03 -23.92 40.89
CA ASP A 67 11.22 -24.63 41.89
C ASP A 67 11.90 -25.89 42.43
N GLN A 68 12.61 -26.64 41.58
CA GLN A 68 13.40 -27.81 41.99
C GLN A 68 14.58 -27.42 42.88
N ILE A 69 15.29 -26.35 42.52
CA ILE A 69 16.39 -25.80 43.30
C ILE A 69 15.87 -25.35 44.68
N ASP A 70 14.79 -24.58 44.70
CA ASP A 70 14.19 -24.05 45.93
C ASP A 70 13.67 -25.19 46.83
N ALA A 71 13.09 -26.24 46.26
CA ALA A 71 12.66 -27.41 47.02
C ALA A 71 13.85 -28.10 47.72
N MET A 72 15.00 -28.25 47.06
CA MET A 72 16.21 -28.80 47.68
C MET A 72 16.78 -27.87 48.76
N MET A 73 16.73 -26.55 48.56
CA MET A 73 17.30 -25.56 49.48
C MET A 73 16.44 -25.30 50.73
N THR A 74 15.13 -25.50 50.63
CA THR A 74 14.17 -25.32 51.74
C THR A 74 13.89 -26.61 52.50
N GLY A 75 14.44 -27.75 52.05
CA GLY A 75 14.20 -29.06 52.64
C GLY A 75 12.86 -29.70 52.24
N ALA A 76 12.15 -29.12 51.26
CA ALA A 76 10.96 -29.73 50.67
C ALA A 76 11.29 -30.94 49.77
N ALA A 77 12.53 -31.03 49.30
CA ALA A 77 13.12 -32.20 48.63
C ALA A 77 14.47 -32.55 49.26
N PRO A 78 14.93 -33.82 49.20
CA PRO A 78 16.27 -34.20 49.64
C PRO A 78 17.34 -33.44 48.85
N PHE A 79 18.35 -32.92 49.56
CA PHE A 79 19.49 -32.28 48.90
C PHE A 79 20.48 -33.35 48.39
N VAL A 80 20.71 -33.36 47.08
CA VAL A 80 21.74 -34.17 46.42
C VAL A 80 22.64 -33.22 45.62
N LEU A 81 23.93 -33.22 45.91
CA LEU A 81 24.88 -32.26 45.34
C LEU A 81 24.95 -32.36 43.81
N ASP A 82 24.94 -33.57 43.26
CA ASP A 82 25.01 -33.81 41.82
C ASP A 82 23.75 -33.29 41.10
N ASP A 83 22.56 -33.58 41.66
CA ASP A 83 21.29 -33.09 41.12
C ASP A 83 21.20 -31.57 41.20
N PHE A 84 21.65 -30.97 42.30
CA PHE A 84 21.72 -29.52 42.44
C PHE A 84 22.64 -28.88 41.39
N ASN A 85 23.83 -29.43 41.20
CA ASN A 85 24.77 -28.94 40.17
C ASN A 85 24.20 -29.10 38.76
N ALA A 86 23.54 -30.22 38.47
CA ALA A 86 22.85 -30.44 37.21
C ALA A 86 21.74 -29.39 36.98
N CYS A 87 20.91 -29.13 37.99
CA CYS A 87 19.88 -28.09 37.92
C CYS A 87 20.48 -26.72 37.61
N ARG A 88 21.60 -26.35 38.23
CA ARG A 88 22.27 -25.07 37.95
C ARG A 88 22.79 -24.95 36.52
N ILE A 89 23.34 -26.03 35.96
CA ILE A 89 23.80 -26.05 34.56
C ILE A 89 22.61 -25.92 33.61
N VAL A 90 21.56 -26.72 33.83
CA VAL A 90 20.35 -26.70 32.99
C VAL A 90 19.63 -25.36 33.10
N LEU A 91 19.61 -24.73 34.27
CA LEU A 91 19.07 -23.39 34.47
C LEU A 91 19.79 -22.35 33.60
N GLY A 92 21.13 -22.41 33.53
CA GLY A 92 21.92 -21.54 32.66
C GLY A 92 21.50 -21.68 31.20
N ILE A 93 21.43 -22.91 30.69
CA ILE A 93 21.03 -23.22 29.31
C ILE A 93 19.57 -22.78 29.05
N ALA A 94 18.66 -23.06 29.97
CA ALA A 94 17.25 -22.67 29.83
C ALA A 94 17.07 -21.15 29.82
N THR A 95 17.86 -20.43 30.62
CA THR A 95 17.84 -18.96 30.67
C THR A 95 18.39 -18.36 29.37
N GLU A 96 19.48 -18.91 28.82
CA GLU A 96 19.99 -18.49 27.50
C GLU A 96 18.96 -18.71 26.39
N ARG A 97 18.26 -19.85 26.42
CA ARG A 97 17.17 -20.14 25.48
C ARG A 97 16.00 -19.17 25.62
N LEU A 98 15.61 -18.83 26.86
CA LEU A 98 14.58 -17.84 27.12
C LEU A 98 14.96 -16.50 26.50
N TYR A 99 16.17 -15.99 26.74
CA TYR A 99 16.62 -14.74 26.12
C TYR A 99 16.60 -14.78 24.60
N ALA A 100 17.04 -15.89 23.99
CA ALA A 100 16.97 -16.06 22.55
C ALA A 100 15.51 -16.06 22.02
N SER A 101 14.58 -16.66 22.75
CA SER A 101 13.15 -16.65 22.39
C SER A 101 12.52 -15.26 22.53
N GLU A 102 12.93 -14.48 23.55
CA GLU A 102 12.48 -13.09 23.73
C GLU A 102 12.98 -12.20 22.58
N GLU A 103 14.23 -12.36 22.15
CA GLU A 103 14.76 -11.66 20.98
C GLU A 103 13.98 -12.02 19.70
N GLN A 104 13.62 -13.29 19.51
CA GLN A 104 12.80 -13.72 18.38
C GLN A 104 11.42 -13.06 18.37
N VAL A 105 10.83 -12.82 19.54
CA VAL A 105 9.57 -12.08 19.63
C VAL A 105 9.73 -10.64 19.14
N GLU A 106 10.81 -9.95 19.50
CA GLU A 106 11.06 -8.58 19.03
C GLU A 106 11.31 -8.54 17.52
N VAL A 107 12.06 -9.50 16.97
CA VAL A 107 12.25 -9.65 15.52
C VAL A 107 10.91 -9.88 14.82
N ALA A 108 10.05 -10.77 15.35
CA ALA A 108 8.75 -11.05 14.78
C ALA A 108 7.79 -9.84 14.86
N ARG A 109 7.85 -9.06 15.95
CA ARG A 109 7.09 -7.80 16.09
C ARG A 109 7.51 -6.79 15.02
N GLN A 110 8.82 -6.58 14.87
CA GLN A 110 9.33 -5.65 13.85
C GLN A 110 8.90 -6.09 12.44
N ALA A 111 8.93 -7.39 12.14
CA ALA A 111 8.47 -7.90 10.85
C ALA A 111 6.98 -7.65 10.58
N VAL A 112 6.13 -7.69 11.61
CA VAL A 112 4.70 -7.31 11.52
C VAL A 112 4.56 -5.82 11.23
N ASP A 113 5.28 -4.97 11.98
CA ASP A 113 5.22 -3.52 11.82
C ASP A 113 5.70 -3.07 10.44
N ASP A 114 6.76 -3.68 9.92
CA ASP A 114 7.29 -3.44 8.58
C ASP A 114 6.27 -3.84 7.50
N ALA A 115 5.63 -5.01 7.66
CA ALA A 115 4.60 -5.49 6.74
C ALA A 115 3.37 -4.59 6.73
N ALA A 116 2.90 -4.17 7.91
CA ALA A 116 1.80 -3.22 8.05
C ALA A 116 2.15 -1.87 7.40
N SER A 117 3.36 -1.36 7.66
CA SER A 117 3.86 -0.12 7.05
C SER A 117 3.90 -0.21 5.52
N ALA A 118 4.38 -1.31 4.96
CA ALA A 118 4.38 -1.54 3.51
C ALA A 118 2.97 -1.49 2.90
N ILE A 119 1.97 -2.09 3.56
CA ILE A 119 0.56 -2.01 3.15
C ILE A 119 0.07 -0.55 3.15
N THR A 120 0.40 0.23 4.19
CA THR A 120 -0.02 1.63 4.25
C THR A 120 0.58 2.46 3.11
N GLU A 121 1.85 2.24 2.74
CA GLU A 121 2.48 2.97 1.65
C GLU A 121 1.93 2.58 0.27
N THR A 122 1.64 1.28 0.05
CA THR A 122 0.94 0.82 -1.16
C THR A 122 -0.45 1.46 -1.27
N ASN A 123 -1.21 1.52 -0.18
CA ASN A 123 -2.52 2.20 -0.16
C ASN A 123 -2.40 3.70 -0.47
N ARG A 124 -1.43 4.40 0.11
CA ARG A 124 -1.16 5.82 -0.20
C ARG A 124 -0.82 6.01 -1.68
N THR A 125 -0.02 5.13 -2.25
CA THR A 125 0.34 5.17 -3.67
C THR A 125 -0.89 5.00 -4.56
N ILE A 126 -1.78 4.05 -4.23
CA ILE A 126 -3.06 3.87 -4.95
C ILE A 126 -3.90 5.15 -4.87
N ALA A 127 -4.05 5.74 -3.68
CA ALA A 127 -4.83 6.96 -3.49
C ALA A 127 -4.28 8.14 -4.32
N ARG A 128 -2.95 8.35 -4.31
CA ARG A 128 -2.27 9.38 -5.12
C ARG A 128 -2.51 9.15 -6.63
N ASN A 129 -2.44 7.90 -7.08
CA ASN A 129 -2.69 7.55 -8.47
C ASN A 129 -4.15 7.79 -8.88
N LEU A 130 -5.11 7.45 -8.02
CA LEU A 130 -6.54 7.71 -8.26
C LEU A 130 -6.80 9.21 -8.41
N GLY A 131 -6.31 10.03 -7.47
CA GLY A 131 -6.45 11.49 -7.58
C GLY A 131 -5.80 12.06 -8.84
N SER A 132 -4.65 11.51 -9.25
CA SER A 132 -3.98 11.90 -10.50
C SER A 132 -4.75 11.50 -11.76
N VAL A 133 -5.43 10.35 -11.74
CA VAL A 133 -6.29 9.86 -12.82
C VAL A 133 -7.53 10.75 -12.93
N ASP A 134 -8.17 11.09 -11.81
CA ASP A 134 -9.34 11.95 -11.78
C ASP A 134 -9.02 13.36 -12.30
N ALA A 135 -7.89 13.94 -11.87
CA ALA A 135 -7.42 15.22 -12.37
C ALA A 135 -7.16 15.21 -13.89
N CYS A 136 -6.59 14.12 -14.43
CA CYS A 136 -6.40 13.97 -15.87
C CYS A 136 -7.75 13.90 -16.61
N GLN A 137 -8.71 13.12 -16.11
CA GLN A 137 -10.04 13.01 -16.71
C GLN A 137 -10.80 14.33 -16.69
N GLN A 138 -10.74 15.08 -15.58
CA GLN A 138 -11.34 16.41 -15.48
C GLN A 138 -10.73 17.38 -16.51
N ARG A 139 -9.39 17.39 -16.66
CA ARG A 139 -8.71 18.21 -17.67
C ARG A 139 -9.13 17.84 -19.09
N ILE A 140 -9.26 16.54 -19.39
CA ILE A 140 -9.76 16.07 -20.70
C ILE A 140 -11.21 16.55 -20.93
N ALA A 141 -12.07 16.44 -19.93
CA ALA A 141 -13.47 16.87 -20.03
C ALA A 141 -13.60 18.39 -20.23
N VAL A 142 -12.76 19.20 -19.56
CA VAL A 142 -12.69 20.65 -19.77
C VAL A 142 -12.18 20.97 -21.18
N MET A 143 -11.13 20.30 -21.64
CA MET A 143 -10.59 20.48 -23.00
C MET A 143 -11.65 20.18 -24.05
N ARG A 144 -12.33 19.04 -23.97
CA ARG A 144 -13.39 18.64 -24.91
C ARG A 144 -14.53 19.65 -24.96
N ARG A 145 -15.01 20.12 -23.80
CA ARG A 145 -16.05 21.17 -23.73
C ARG A 145 -15.59 22.49 -24.34
N GLY A 146 -14.35 22.89 -24.08
CA GLY A 146 -13.78 24.09 -24.69
C GLY A 146 -13.62 23.96 -26.21
N TYR A 147 -13.32 22.76 -26.72
CA TYR A 147 -13.23 22.52 -28.15
C TYR A 147 -14.60 22.55 -28.82
N GLN A 148 -15.60 21.93 -28.21
CA GLN A 148 -16.97 21.97 -28.73
C GLN A 148 -17.47 23.41 -28.87
N ARG A 149 -17.31 24.23 -27.81
CA ARG A 149 -17.70 25.65 -27.86
C ARG A 149 -17.01 26.40 -28.98
N ALA A 150 -15.70 26.21 -29.15
CA ALA A 150 -14.96 26.88 -30.21
C ALA A 150 -15.34 26.40 -31.63
N GLU A 151 -15.91 25.21 -31.77
CA GLU A 151 -16.45 24.72 -33.04
C GLU A 151 -17.86 25.27 -33.29
N ASP A 152 -18.69 25.34 -32.25
CA ASP A 152 -20.02 25.95 -32.29
C ASP A 152 -19.90 27.45 -32.63
N ASP A 153 -19.05 28.20 -31.92
CA ASP A 153 -18.79 29.64 -32.17
C ASP A 153 -18.35 29.88 -33.63
N ALA A 154 -17.46 29.03 -34.16
CA ALA A 154 -16.99 29.16 -35.54
C ALA A 154 -18.06 28.83 -36.59
N ALA A 155 -18.98 27.93 -36.27
CA ALA A 155 -20.11 27.60 -37.14
C ALA A 155 -21.16 28.71 -37.14
N ASP A 156 -21.38 29.34 -35.99
CA ASP A 156 -22.26 30.50 -35.86
C ASP A 156 -21.72 31.71 -36.65
N ASP A 157 -20.42 32.01 -36.50
CA ASP A 157 -19.75 33.06 -37.28
C ASP A 157 -19.88 32.83 -38.81
N GLU A 158 -19.66 31.58 -39.27
CA GLU A 158 -19.79 31.23 -40.70
C GLU A 158 -21.25 31.34 -41.18
N ALA A 159 -22.23 30.99 -40.33
CA ALA A 159 -23.64 31.14 -40.64
C ALA A 159 -24.05 32.61 -40.76
N GLU A 160 -23.59 33.48 -39.85
CA GLU A 160 -23.82 34.92 -39.90
C GLU A 160 -23.24 35.55 -41.17
N ASP A 161 -21.98 35.23 -41.51
CA ASP A 161 -21.33 35.68 -42.74
C ASP A 161 -22.09 35.21 -43.99
N GLY A 162 -22.58 33.97 -43.98
CA GLY A 162 -23.41 33.42 -45.05
C GLY A 162 -24.74 34.18 -45.24
N VAL A 163 -25.40 34.56 -44.13
CA VAL A 163 -26.63 35.38 -44.16
C VAL A 163 -26.33 36.78 -44.67
N LEU A 164 -25.25 37.41 -44.21
CA LEU A 164 -24.82 38.74 -44.66
C LEU A 164 -24.47 38.76 -46.16
N ALA A 165 -23.74 37.75 -46.64
CA ALA A 165 -23.36 37.63 -48.04
C ALA A 165 -24.58 37.45 -48.97
N ARG A 166 -25.59 36.66 -48.54
CA ARG A 166 -26.86 36.53 -49.27
C ARG A 166 -27.60 37.87 -49.34
N ARG A 167 -27.74 38.55 -48.20
CA ARG A 167 -28.41 39.86 -48.11
C ARG A 167 -27.73 40.94 -48.95
N ALA A 168 -26.40 40.90 -49.05
CA ALA A 168 -25.63 41.80 -49.89
C ALA A 168 -25.87 41.54 -51.39
N ARG A 169 -25.97 40.28 -51.82
CA ARG A 169 -26.32 39.92 -53.21
C ARG A 169 -27.73 40.35 -53.56
N ASP A 170 -28.70 40.12 -52.67
CA ASP A 170 -30.10 40.51 -52.89
C ASP A 170 -30.26 42.02 -53.03
N LYS A 171 -29.47 42.80 -52.28
CA LYS A 171 -29.41 44.28 -52.41
C LYS A 171 -28.70 44.76 -53.67
N ALA A 172 -27.75 44.00 -54.22
CA ALA A 172 -27.04 44.36 -55.45
C ALA A 172 -27.82 43.99 -56.72
N ALA A 173 -28.83 43.10 -56.60
CA ALA A 173 -29.71 42.68 -57.69
C ALA A 173 -31.04 43.47 -57.75
N ALA A 174 -31.26 44.39 -56.81
CA ALA A 174 -32.41 45.30 -56.74
C ALA A 174 -31.99 46.71 -57.16
#